data_AF-A0A562HF84-F1
#
_entry.id   AF-A0A562HF84-F1
#
_cell.length_a   1.000
_cell.length_b   1.000
_cell.length_c   1.000
_cell.angle_alpha   90.00
_cell.angle_beta   90.00
_cell.angle_gamma   90.00
#
_symmetry.space_group_name_H-M   'P 1'
#
loop_
_entity.id
_entity.type
_entity.pdbx_description
1 polymer ?
#
loop_
_entity_poly.entity_id
_entity_poly.type
_entity_poly.pdbx_seq_one_letter_code
_entity_poly.pdbx_strand_id
1 'polypeptide(L)'
;MKLIFVLALTGLLVFTGITGCTPAKNSTIDPAIQSQADASQHPTASDQDQIDKTKIRNIAFQWLKNQEAKVKEWETAQVIETKYTDDHNVYKADEIINIKGMDTLKVVFEMEDDVWRSIAVAVYVDKATEEVLGIDPIAR
;
A
#
# COMPACT_ATOMS: atom_id res chain seq x y z
N MET A 1 -1.52 -18.51 -38.29
CA MET A 1 -1.09 -17.14 -38.66
C MET A 1 -0.16 -16.64 -37.56
N LYS A 2 1.05 -16.18 -37.92
CA LYS A 2 2.09 -15.71 -36.97
C LYS A 2 1.97 -14.19 -36.82
N LEU A 3 1.79 -13.69 -35.59
CA LEU A 3 1.80 -12.26 -35.27
C LEU A 3 3.12 -11.95 -34.56
N ILE A 4 3.91 -11.07 -35.16
CA ILE A 4 5.18 -10.55 -34.64
C ILE A 4 4.84 -9.23 -33.94
N PHE A 5 5.06 -9.14 -32.63
CA PHE A 5 5.01 -7.88 -31.90
C PHE A 5 6.43 -7.31 -31.80
N VAL A 6 6.61 -6.12 -32.37
CA VAL A 6 7.85 -5.34 -32.34
C VAL A 6 7.92 -4.56 -31.02
N LEU A 7 8.98 -4.77 -30.24
CA LEU A 7 9.34 -3.92 -29.09
C LEU A 7 9.81 -2.55 -29.61
N ALA A 8 9.23 -1.47 -29.09
CA ALA A 8 9.76 -0.12 -29.25
C ALA A 8 10.46 0.32 -27.96
N LEU A 9 11.78 0.48 -28.06
CA LEU A 9 12.68 1.03 -27.05
C LEU A 9 12.75 2.55 -27.26
N THR A 10 12.25 3.37 -26.34
CA THR A 10 12.44 4.83 -26.37
C THR A 10 13.27 5.29 -25.19
N GLY A 11 14.31 6.06 -25.52
CA GLY A 11 15.47 6.32 -24.69
C GLY A 11 15.35 7.45 -23.66
N LEU A 12 16.28 7.30 -22.74
CA LEU A 12 16.87 8.18 -21.74
C LEU A 12 16.88 9.70 -22.04
N LEU A 13 16.49 10.50 -21.04
CA LEU A 13 16.79 11.93 -20.96
C LEU A 13 17.31 12.24 -19.55
N VAL A 14 18.64 12.38 -19.43
CA VAL A 14 19.32 12.90 -18.23
C VAL A 14 19.73 14.33 -18.54
N PHE A 15 19.15 15.31 -17.85
CA PHE A 15 19.67 16.67 -17.85
C PHE A 15 20.58 16.87 -16.65
N THR A 16 21.87 16.91 -16.93
CA THR A 16 22.93 17.39 -16.03
C THR A 16 23.09 18.91 -16.15
N GLY A 17 23.39 19.57 -15.04
CA GLY A 17 23.92 20.93 -14.99
C GLY A 17 23.07 21.86 -14.13
N ILE A 18 23.58 22.69 -13.23
CA ILE A 18 24.95 23.15 -13.00
C ILE A 18 25.03 23.73 -11.58
N THR A 19 26.19 23.52 -10.98
CA THR A 19 26.74 24.18 -9.78
C THR A 19 26.57 25.70 -9.76
N GLY A 20 26.28 26.23 -8.58
CA GLY A 20 26.39 27.67 -8.27
C GLY A 20 26.44 27.93 -6.77
N CYS A 21 27.59 27.66 -6.15
CA CYS A 21 27.94 28.23 -4.85
C CYS A 21 28.39 29.69 -5.06
N THR A 22 27.94 30.62 -4.22
CA THR A 22 28.81 31.67 -3.65
C THR A 22 28.16 32.33 -2.42
N PRO A 23 28.93 32.76 -1.41
CA PRO A 23 28.44 33.21 -0.11
C PRO A 23 28.45 34.75 0.04
N ALA A 24 27.48 35.29 0.77
CA ALA A 24 27.49 36.64 1.38
C ALA A 24 26.26 36.69 2.33
N LYS A 25 26.24 37.28 3.52
CA LYS A 25 27.12 38.20 4.24
C LYS A 25 26.67 38.16 5.72
N ASN A 26 27.64 38.22 6.63
CA ASN A 26 27.45 38.43 8.06
C ASN A 26 26.55 39.66 8.34
N SER A 27 25.52 39.51 9.18
CA SER A 27 24.86 40.64 9.84
C SER A 27 24.58 40.29 11.29
N THR A 28 25.53 40.67 12.14
CA THR A 28 25.39 40.81 13.59
C THR A 28 24.24 41.74 13.92
N ILE A 29 23.22 41.25 14.64
CA ILE A 29 22.45 42.02 15.61
C ILE A 29 22.11 41.07 16.77
N ASP A 30 22.51 41.45 17.97
CA ASP A 30 22.14 40.87 19.27
C ASP A 30 21.77 42.09 20.16
N PRO A 31 21.13 41.99 21.34
CA PRO A 31 20.21 40.99 21.92
C PRO A 31 18.89 41.64 22.43
N ALA A 32 17.77 40.93 22.46
CA ALA A 32 16.67 41.23 23.40
C ALA A 32 15.67 40.06 23.53
N ILE A 33 15.88 39.23 24.57
CA ILE A 33 14.88 38.75 25.55
C ILE A 33 13.46 38.43 25.00
N GLN A 34 13.04 37.15 24.95
CA GLN A 34 12.34 36.46 26.05
C GLN A 34 11.75 35.09 25.63
N SER A 35 11.85 34.15 26.57
CA SER A 35 10.91 33.05 26.86
C SER A 35 10.97 31.74 26.06
N GLN A 36 11.42 30.72 26.79
CA GLN A 36 10.76 29.42 27.01
C GLN A 36 10.34 28.62 25.76
N ALA A 37 11.08 27.54 25.49
CA ALA A 37 10.69 26.23 26.01
C ALA A 37 11.86 25.26 25.81
N ASP A 38 12.28 24.69 26.93
CA ASP A 38 12.99 23.42 26.99
C ASP A 38 12.05 22.35 26.41
N ALA A 39 12.06 22.20 25.09
CA ALA A 39 11.52 21.04 24.44
C ALA A 39 12.62 19.99 24.52
N SER A 40 12.57 19.21 25.60
CA SER A 40 13.22 17.93 25.70
C SER A 40 13.05 17.20 24.38
N GLN A 41 14.13 17.08 23.61
CA GLN A 41 14.18 16.20 22.45
C GLN A 41 14.14 14.79 23.01
N HIS A 42 12.92 14.31 23.27
CA HIS A 42 12.65 12.90 23.25
C HIS A 42 12.73 12.49 21.77
N PRO A 43 13.69 11.66 21.34
CA PRO A 43 13.49 10.94 20.10
C PRO A 43 12.34 9.97 20.40
N THR A 44 11.11 10.33 20.04
CA THR A 44 10.08 9.30 19.85
C THR A 44 10.62 8.40 18.75
N ALA A 45 11.13 7.25 19.16
CA ALA A 45 11.36 6.14 18.28
C ALA A 45 10.06 5.83 17.51
N SER A 46 10.25 5.44 16.25
CA SER A 46 9.30 4.69 15.42
C SER A 46 8.40 5.45 14.44
N ASP A 47 9.00 6.20 13.52
CA ASP A 47 8.38 6.53 12.21
C ASP A 47 8.36 5.33 11.23
N GLN A 48 8.65 4.11 11.70
CA GLN A 48 8.94 2.97 10.82
C GLN A 48 7.80 1.95 10.65
N ASP A 49 6.61 2.17 11.23
CA ASP A 49 5.55 1.14 11.23
C ASP A 49 4.11 1.68 11.03
N GLN A 50 3.95 2.87 10.46
CA GLN A 50 2.62 3.37 10.13
C GLN A 50 2.15 2.76 8.80
N ILE A 51 1.25 1.77 8.87
CA ILE A 51 0.62 1.18 7.68
C ILE A 51 -0.22 2.24 6.96
N ASP A 52 0.14 2.52 5.70
CA ASP A 52 -0.70 3.33 4.82
C ASP A 52 -1.93 2.54 4.36
N LYS A 53 -3.01 2.64 5.13
CA LYS A 53 -4.28 1.95 4.84
C LYS A 53 -4.88 2.35 3.49
N THR A 54 -4.60 3.54 2.97
CA THR A 54 -5.09 3.97 1.66
C THR A 54 -4.37 3.23 0.55
N LYS A 55 -3.04 3.12 0.66
CA LYS A 55 -2.23 2.32 -0.26
C LYS A 55 -2.68 0.86 -0.27
N ILE A 56 -2.90 0.25 0.89
CA ILE A 56 -3.33 -1.15 1.01
C ILE A 56 -4.73 -1.38 0.41
N ARG A 57 -5.68 -0.47 0.67
CA ARG A 57 -6.99 -0.49 -0.01
C ARG A 57 -6.84 -0.46 -1.53
N ASN A 58 -6.00 0.43 -2.06
CA ASN A 58 -5.80 0.56 -3.50
C ASN A 58 -5.14 -0.70 -4.10
N ILE A 59 -4.13 -1.29 -3.44
CA ILE A 59 -3.51 -2.55 -3.90
C ILE A 59 -4.56 -3.65 -4.04
N ALA A 60 -5.37 -3.86 -2.99
CA ALA A 60 -6.39 -4.89 -2.98
C ALA A 60 -7.50 -4.62 -4.03
N PHE A 61 -7.90 -3.36 -4.19
CA PHE A 61 -8.88 -2.94 -5.21
C PHE A 61 -8.36 -3.13 -6.64
N GLN A 62 -7.12 -2.72 -6.94
CA GLN A 62 -6.54 -2.92 -8.29
C GLN A 62 -6.43 -4.41 -8.62
N TRP A 63 -6.12 -5.26 -7.64
CA TRP A 63 -6.08 -6.70 -7.85
C TRP A 63 -7.46 -7.24 -8.23
N LEU A 64 -8.52 -6.89 -7.49
CA LEU A 64 -9.90 -7.30 -7.82
C LEU A 64 -10.34 -6.76 -9.19
N LYS A 65 -10.01 -5.51 -9.50
CA LYS A 65 -10.31 -4.89 -10.80
C LYS A 65 -9.63 -5.62 -11.96
N ASN A 66 -8.39 -6.10 -11.77
CA ASN A 66 -7.68 -6.90 -12.78
C ASN A 66 -8.33 -8.28 -13.00
N GLN A 67 -9.14 -8.75 -12.05
CA GLN A 67 -9.99 -9.94 -12.19
C GLN A 67 -11.41 -9.60 -12.69
N GLU A 68 -11.61 -8.38 -13.20
CA GLU A 68 -12.90 -7.87 -13.70
C GLU A 68 -14.03 -7.82 -12.64
N ALA A 69 -13.67 -7.86 -11.35
CA ALA A 69 -14.63 -7.79 -10.27
C ALA A 69 -15.09 -6.34 -10.00
N LYS A 70 -16.39 -6.16 -9.71
CA LYS A 70 -16.99 -4.85 -9.42
C LYS A 70 -17.25 -4.66 -7.94
N VAL A 71 -16.76 -3.56 -7.38
CA VAL A 71 -16.79 -3.22 -5.94
C VAL A 71 -17.59 -1.93 -5.77
N LYS A 72 -18.54 -1.89 -4.82
CA LYS A 72 -19.42 -0.72 -4.61
C LYS A 72 -18.68 0.52 -4.12
N GLU A 73 -17.89 0.38 -3.06
CA GLU A 73 -17.16 1.46 -2.39
C GLU A 73 -15.83 0.95 -1.86
N TRP A 74 -14.75 1.18 -2.59
CA TRP A 74 -13.44 0.67 -2.19
C TRP A 74 -12.69 1.61 -1.22
N GLU A 75 -12.97 2.92 -1.28
CA GLU A 75 -12.26 3.94 -0.49
C GLU A 75 -12.55 3.82 1.02
N THR A 76 -13.73 3.31 1.38
CA THR A 76 -14.20 3.16 2.77
C THR A 76 -13.93 1.77 3.33
N ALA A 77 -13.37 0.85 2.54
CA ALA A 77 -13.10 -0.52 2.95
C ALA A 77 -12.16 -0.58 4.17
N GLN A 78 -12.48 -1.46 5.11
CA GLN A 78 -11.69 -1.61 6.33
C GLN A 78 -10.41 -2.41 6.05
N VAL A 79 -9.29 -1.92 6.56
CA VAL A 79 -8.00 -2.65 6.60
C VAL A 79 -7.78 -3.14 8.02
N ILE A 80 -7.70 -4.46 8.18
CA ILE A 80 -7.57 -5.14 9.46
C ILE A 80 -6.26 -5.93 9.46
N GLU A 81 -5.39 -5.70 10.42
CA GLU A 81 -4.22 -6.54 10.63
C GLU A 81 -4.65 -7.91 11.18
N THR A 82 -4.23 -8.98 10.52
CA THR A 82 -4.61 -10.34 10.87
C THR A 82 -3.41 -11.27 10.85
N LYS A 83 -3.37 -12.21 11.80
CA LYS A 83 -2.44 -13.33 11.82
C LYS A 83 -3.19 -14.56 12.27
N TYR A 84 -3.43 -15.48 11.35
CA TYR A 84 -4.18 -16.69 11.65
C TYR A 84 -3.29 -17.71 12.36
N THR A 85 -3.75 -18.23 13.49
CA THR A 85 -3.07 -19.28 14.27
C THR A 85 -3.37 -20.68 13.75
N ASP A 86 -4.52 -20.84 13.11
CA ASP A 86 -4.99 -22.07 12.48
C ASP A 86 -4.89 -21.97 10.96
N ASP A 87 -5.16 -23.09 10.28
CA ASP A 87 -5.13 -23.15 8.82
C ASP A 87 -6.19 -22.20 8.24
N HIS A 88 -5.75 -21.28 7.38
CA HIS A 88 -6.64 -20.35 6.68
C HIS A 88 -6.24 -20.30 5.21
N ASN A 89 -7.12 -20.83 4.36
CA ASN A 89 -6.88 -20.99 2.93
C ASN A 89 -7.54 -19.84 2.16
N VAL A 90 -6.76 -19.22 1.27
CA VAL A 90 -7.22 -18.16 0.37
C VAL A 90 -7.02 -18.58 -1.08
N TYR A 91 -7.85 -18.05 -1.97
CA TYR A 91 -7.83 -18.38 -3.40
C TYR A 91 -7.05 -17.34 -4.20
N LYS A 92 -6.11 -17.78 -5.03
CA LYS A 92 -5.35 -16.91 -5.94
C LYS A 92 -5.24 -17.59 -7.30
N ALA A 93 -5.94 -17.07 -8.30
CA ALA A 93 -6.07 -17.72 -9.61
C ALA A 93 -6.53 -19.19 -9.45
N ASP A 94 -5.72 -20.15 -9.91
CA ASP A 94 -6.01 -21.59 -9.83
C ASP A 94 -5.40 -22.28 -8.59
N GLU A 95 -4.90 -21.49 -7.63
CA GLU A 95 -4.20 -21.98 -6.44
C GLU A 95 -4.96 -21.70 -5.15
N ILE A 96 -4.80 -22.61 -4.18
CA ILE A 96 -5.23 -22.42 -2.79
C ILE A 96 -3.97 -22.25 -1.95
N ILE A 97 -3.86 -21.10 -1.28
CA ILE A 97 -2.69 -20.72 -0.47
C ILE A 97 -3.10 -20.73 1.00
N ASN A 98 -2.37 -21.47 1.84
CA ASN A 98 -2.55 -21.43 3.29
C ASN A 98 -1.71 -20.30 3.88
N ILE A 99 -2.36 -19.31 4.50
CA ILE A 99 -1.70 -18.12 5.08
C ILE A 99 -1.55 -18.18 6.61
N LYS A 100 -1.60 -19.38 7.19
CA LYS A 100 -1.35 -19.60 8.62
C LYS A 100 0.01 -19.05 9.05
N GLY A 101 0.02 -18.33 10.16
CA GLY A 101 1.22 -17.75 10.75
C GLY A 101 1.81 -16.56 9.99
N MET A 102 1.22 -16.15 8.86
CA MET A 102 1.65 -14.97 8.11
C MET A 102 1.04 -13.69 8.72
N ASP A 103 1.84 -12.63 8.79
CA ASP A 103 1.35 -11.29 9.13
C ASP A 103 0.69 -10.67 7.91
N THR A 104 -0.63 -10.49 7.96
CA THR A 104 -1.44 -10.09 6.80
C THR A 104 -2.29 -8.87 7.09
N LEU A 105 -2.70 -8.19 6.04
CA LEU A 105 -3.64 -7.09 6.04
C LEU A 105 -4.87 -7.56 5.26
N LYS A 106 -5.99 -7.77 5.96
CA LYS A 106 -7.27 -8.13 5.37
C LYS A 106 -8.03 -6.87 4.97
N VAL A 107 -8.47 -6.80 3.71
CA VAL A 107 -9.33 -5.74 3.17
C VAL A 107 -10.65 -6.34 2.72
N VAL A 108 -11.77 -5.89 3.26
CA VAL A 108 -13.10 -6.44 2.90
C VAL A 108 -13.83 -5.46 1.99
N PHE A 109 -14.26 -5.94 0.83
CA PHE A 109 -15.01 -5.17 -0.15
C PHE A 109 -16.42 -5.73 -0.33
N GLU A 110 -17.42 -4.85 -0.36
CA GLU A 110 -18.75 -5.21 -0.85
C GLU A 110 -18.77 -5.24 -2.38
N MET A 111 -19.35 -6.29 -2.94
CA MET A 111 -19.41 -6.48 -4.39
C MET A 111 -20.70 -5.89 -4.96
N GLU A 112 -20.63 -5.29 -6.15
CA GLU A 112 -21.83 -4.82 -6.89
C GLU A 112 -22.63 -5.98 -7.46
N ASP A 113 -21.91 -6.96 -8.00
CA ASP A 113 -22.45 -8.15 -8.62
C ASP A 113 -22.15 -9.37 -7.75
N ASP A 114 -22.90 -10.46 -7.97
CA ASP A 114 -22.68 -11.75 -7.29
C ASP A 114 -21.47 -12.48 -7.89
N VAL A 115 -20.29 -11.87 -7.74
CA VAL A 115 -19.01 -12.45 -8.18
C VAL A 115 -18.62 -13.53 -7.17
N TRP A 116 -18.24 -14.71 -7.65
CA TRP A 116 -17.93 -15.88 -6.80
C TRP A 116 -19.07 -16.28 -5.84
N ARG A 117 -20.33 -16.00 -6.20
CA ARG A 117 -21.53 -16.27 -5.37
C ARG A 117 -21.49 -15.62 -3.98
N SER A 118 -20.84 -14.46 -3.89
CA SER A 118 -20.54 -13.77 -2.64
C SER A 118 -20.98 -12.30 -2.67
N ILE A 119 -21.44 -11.81 -1.52
CA ILE A 119 -21.83 -10.40 -1.36
C ILE A 119 -20.64 -9.50 -0.99
N ALA A 120 -19.59 -10.11 -0.45
CA ALA A 120 -18.37 -9.43 -0.11
C ALA A 120 -17.17 -10.36 -0.37
N VAL A 121 -15.99 -9.76 -0.50
CA VAL A 121 -14.74 -10.50 -0.69
C VAL A 121 -13.71 -9.93 0.27
N ALA A 122 -13.08 -10.79 1.06
CA ALA A 122 -11.88 -10.44 1.81
C ALA A 122 -10.66 -10.67 0.93
N VAL A 123 -9.85 -9.63 0.73
CA VAL A 123 -8.54 -9.71 0.06
C VAL A 123 -7.46 -9.69 1.12
N TYR A 124 -6.52 -10.62 1.06
CA TYR A 124 -5.40 -10.72 1.98
C TYR A 124 -4.13 -10.23 1.31
N VAL A 125 -3.49 -9.24 1.93
CA VAL A 125 -2.23 -8.66 1.50
C VAL A 125 -1.16 -9.03 2.52
N ASP A 126 0.00 -9.48 2.09
CA ASP A 126 1.15 -9.72 2.96
C ASP A 126 1.63 -8.38 3.56
N LYS A 127 1.79 -8.31 4.88
CA LYS A 127 2.14 -7.04 5.56
C LYS A 127 3.56 -6.56 5.21
N ALA A 128 4.49 -7.48 4.94
CA ALA A 128 5.90 -7.16 4.73
C ALA A 128 6.20 -6.79 3.26
N THR A 129 5.57 -7.48 2.32
CA THR A 129 5.83 -7.37 0.89
C THR A 129 4.75 -6.59 0.13
N GLU A 130 3.60 -6.36 0.77
CA GLU A 130 2.41 -5.73 0.16
C GLU A 130 1.86 -6.50 -1.06
N GLU A 131 2.23 -7.78 -1.22
CA GLU A 131 1.71 -8.63 -2.27
C GLU A 131 0.33 -9.20 -1.89
N VAL A 132 -0.57 -9.30 -2.87
CA VAL A 132 -1.86 -9.99 -2.67
C VAL A 132 -1.62 -11.50 -2.59
N LEU A 133 -1.96 -12.07 -1.44
CA LEU A 133 -1.87 -13.50 -1.15
C LEU A 133 -3.08 -14.27 -1.69
N GLY A 134 -4.26 -13.64 -1.74
CA GLY A 134 -5.45 -14.24 -2.30
C GLY A 134 -6.73 -13.64 -1.72
N ILE A 135 -7.85 -14.27 -2.03
CA ILE A 135 -9.18 -13.86 -1.58
C ILE A 135 -9.91 -14.95 -0.80
N ASP A 136 -10.85 -14.54 0.04
CA ASP A 136 -11.84 -15.39 0.69
C ASP A 136 -13.24 -14.79 0.41
N PRO A 137 -14.03 -15.42 -0.48
CA PRO A 137 -15.39 -14.97 -0.80
C PRO A 137 -16.34 -15.16 0.39
N ILE A 138 -17.11 -14.12 0.73
CA ILE A 138 -18.05 -14.12 1.85
C ILE A 138 -19.46 -14.29 1.29
N ALA A 139 -20.00 -15.50 1.46
CA ALA A 139 -21.35 -15.85 1.06
C ALA A 139 -22.42 -15.10 1.89
N ARG A 140 -23.65 -15.09 1.36
CA ARG A 140 -24.84 -14.56 2.05
C ARG A 140 -25.23 -15.38 3.28
#